data_AF-A0A1D2VI23-F1
#
_entry.id   AF-A0A1D2VI23-F1
#
_cell.length_a   1.000
_cell.length_b   1.000
_cell.length_c   1.000
_cell.angle_alpha   90.00
_cell.angle_beta   90.00
_cell.angle_gamma   90.00
#
_symmetry.space_group_name_H-M   'P 1'
#
loop_
_entity.id
_entity.type
_entity.pdbx_description
1 polymer ?
#
loop_
_entity_poly.entity_id
_entity_poly.type
_entity_poly.pdbx_seq_one_letter_code
_entity_poly.pdbx_strand_id
1 'polypeptide(L)'
;MDKIQFIFEHEQLPTDFNPQLASEMDEVDKGLSKLKGLNMGYIQRIGPSGVAKKVTNLLSNHCNLLINSAEKSTIDVFQQEVSTRFFNLICKNIKRSIISTEGAITLISDLNMYYSFVAKLKQKSVLPYFVALKTIGQIYLISSDDAKAIGKLVSDLTVFNGIFTQEEIYEFVQRRADWLKIRKDVEKVIYGFGVSDCVLM
;
A
#
# COMPACT_ATOMS: atom_id res chain seq x y z
N MET A 1 -5.36 -1.76 -19.09
CA MET A 1 -4.67 -1.44 -17.82
C MET A 1 -4.86 0.02 -17.44
N ASP A 2 -4.90 0.92 -18.41
CA ASP A 2 -5.04 2.37 -18.22
C ASP A 2 -6.28 2.76 -17.39
N LYS A 3 -7.40 2.07 -17.56
CA LYS A 3 -8.60 2.28 -16.72
C LYS A 3 -8.34 2.04 -15.23
N ILE A 4 -7.52 1.06 -14.86
CA ILE A 4 -7.17 0.78 -13.46
C ILE A 4 -6.24 1.86 -12.94
N GLN A 5 -5.26 2.27 -13.75
CA GLN A 5 -4.39 3.39 -13.42
C GLN A 5 -5.19 4.67 -13.19
N PHE A 6 -6.15 4.97 -14.06
CA PHE A 6 -7.05 6.11 -13.90
C PHE A 6 -7.83 6.06 -12.59
N ILE A 7 -8.41 4.90 -12.25
CA ILE A 7 -9.14 4.71 -10.98
C ILE A 7 -8.21 4.99 -9.79
N PHE A 8 -6.99 4.46 -9.79
CA PHE A 8 -6.03 4.76 -8.74
C PHE A 8 -5.68 6.25 -8.66
N GLU A 9 -5.46 6.91 -9.80
CA GLU A 9 -5.02 8.30 -9.85
C GLU A 9 -6.11 9.32 -9.50
N HIS A 10 -7.37 9.03 -9.83
CA HIS A 10 -8.46 10.03 -9.77
C HIS A 10 -9.57 9.68 -8.77
N GLU A 11 -9.73 8.40 -8.39
CA GLU A 11 -10.80 7.98 -7.48
C GLU A 11 -10.30 7.62 -6.07
N GLN A 12 -9.01 7.31 -5.92
CA GLN A 12 -8.43 7.02 -4.61
C GLN A 12 -7.97 8.32 -3.94
N LEU A 13 -8.65 8.69 -2.86
CA LEU A 13 -8.43 9.97 -2.19
C LEU A 13 -7.22 9.87 -1.25
N PRO A 14 -6.48 10.97 -1.00
CA PRO A 14 -5.43 10.99 0.01
C PRO A 14 -5.92 10.61 1.41
N THR A 15 -7.18 10.92 1.72
CA THR A 15 -7.84 10.59 2.98
C THR A 15 -8.11 9.10 3.18
N ASP A 16 -8.07 8.28 2.12
CA ASP A 16 -8.31 6.83 2.23
C ASP A 16 -7.20 6.12 3.03
N PHE A 17 -5.95 6.58 2.89
CA PHE A 17 -4.79 6.03 3.61
C PHE A 17 -4.20 6.99 4.64
N ASN A 18 -4.77 8.18 4.78
CA ASN A 18 -4.43 9.12 5.83
C ASN A 18 -5.70 9.80 6.37
N PRO A 19 -6.51 9.07 7.17
CA PRO A 19 -7.78 9.58 7.69
C PRO A 19 -7.63 10.83 8.58
N GLN A 20 -6.45 11.07 9.14
CA GLN A 20 -6.16 12.24 9.97
C GLN A 20 -6.34 13.56 9.18
N LEU A 21 -6.08 13.55 7.87
CA LEU A 21 -6.35 14.69 6.99
C LEU A 21 -7.84 15.05 6.95
N ALA A 22 -8.73 14.07 7.05
CA ALA A 22 -10.17 14.32 7.04
C ALA A 22 -10.63 14.95 8.37
N SER A 23 -10.08 14.51 9.50
CA SER A 23 -10.41 15.11 10.80
C SER A 23 -9.98 16.57 10.93
N GLU A 24 -8.84 16.95 10.36
CA GLU A 24 -8.37 18.34 10.35
C GLU A 24 -9.27 19.25 9.48
N MET A 25 -9.78 18.72 8.37
CA MET A 25 -10.71 19.45 7.49
C MET A 25 -12.09 19.63 8.15
N ASP A 26 -12.58 18.62 8.87
CA ASP A 26 -13.87 18.69 9.58
C ASP A 26 -13.83 19.61 10.81
N GLU A 27 -12.68 19.86 11.43
CA GLU A 27 -12.58 20.78 12.57
C GLU A 27 -12.74 22.26 12.18
N VAL A 28 -12.41 22.63 10.94
CA VAL A 28 -12.62 24.00 10.42
C VAL A 28 -14.11 24.30 10.20
N ASP A 29 -14.93 23.27 9.92
CA ASP A 29 -16.38 23.40 9.63
C ASP A 29 -17.28 23.19 10.87
N LYS A 30 -16.69 22.84 12.03
CA LYS A 30 -17.39 22.58 13.31
C LYS A 30 -17.94 23.82 14.03
N GLY A 31 -18.09 24.95 13.34
CA GLY A 31 -18.86 26.09 13.84
C GLY A 31 -20.36 25.84 13.95
N LEU A 32 -20.91 24.81 13.28
CA LEU A 32 -22.37 24.68 13.11
C LEU A 32 -22.95 23.25 13.11
N SER A 33 -22.40 22.26 13.84
CA SER A 33 -23.02 20.91 13.89
C SER A 33 -22.69 20.12 15.15
N LYS A 34 -23.08 20.63 16.33
CA LYS A 34 -22.89 19.94 17.62
C LYS A 34 -24.06 19.02 18.03
N LEU A 35 -24.97 18.66 17.12
CA LEU A 35 -26.26 18.03 17.48
C LEU A 35 -26.68 16.77 16.72
N LYS A 36 -25.80 16.13 15.92
CA LYS A 36 -26.03 14.74 15.46
C LYS A 36 -25.17 13.76 16.23
N GLY A 37 -25.59 13.50 17.47
CA GLY A 37 -25.06 12.51 18.40
C GLY A 37 -25.34 11.06 17.98
N LEU A 38 -24.86 10.66 16.80
CA LEU A 38 -24.45 9.29 16.54
C LEU A 38 -23.10 9.37 15.82
N ASN A 39 -22.08 8.90 16.52
CA ASN A 39 -20.69 8.79 16.10
C ASN A 39 -20.57 7.79 14.92
N MET A 40 -21.07 8.19 13.75
CA MET A 40 -21.10 7.41 12.51
C MET A 40 -20.02 7.89 11.51
N GLY A 41 -19.25 8.91 11.88
CA GLY A 41 -18.11 9.44 11.10
C GLY A 41 -16.78 8.75 11.41
N TYR A 42 -16.65 8.13 12.61
CA TYR A 42 -15.45 7.43 13.07
C TYR A 42 -15.65 5.91 13.17
N ILE A 43 -16.54 5.31 12.37
CA ILE A 43 -16.32 3.91 12.02
C ILE A 43 -15.07 3.93 11.15
N GLN A 44 -13.91 3.80 11.79
CA GLN A 44 -12.66 3.41 11.17
C GLN A 44 -13.05 2.38 10.11
N ARG A 45 -12.91 2.73 8.82
CA ARG A 45 -13.43 1.89 7.73
C ARG A 45 -12.56 0.63 7.68
N ILE A 46 -12.86 -0.30 8.58
CA ILE A 46 -12.17 -1.58 8.71
C ILE A 46 -12.62 -2.40 7.50
N GLY A 47 -11.68 -2.54 6.58
CA GLY A 47 -11.87 -3.31 5.36
C GLY A 47 -11.31 -2.59 4.13
N PRO A 48 -11.45 -3.24 2.95
CA PRO A 48 -10.88 -2.71 1.72
C PRO A 48 -11.60 -1.43 1.27
N SER A 49 -10.83 -0.51 0.70
CA SER A 49 -11.28 0.72 0.08
C SER A 49 -12.29 0.44 -1.04
N GLY A 50 -13.12 1.46 -1.35
CA GLY A 50 -14.06 1.37 -2.48
C GLY A 50 -13.33 1.15 -3.81
N VAL A 51 -12.16 1.78 -3.94
CA VAL A 51 -11.26 1.67 -5.10
C VAL A 51 -10.75 0.24 -5.26
N ALA A 52 -10.26 -0.40 -4.19
CA ALA A 52 -9.78 -1.77 -4.25
C ALA A 52 -10.86 -2.76 -4.71
N LYS A 53 -12.08 -2.60 -4.20
CA LYS A 53 -13.25 -3.40 -4.63
C LYS A 53 -13.57 -3.18 -6.11
N LYS A 54 -13.56 -1.92 -6.56
CA LYS A 54 -13.84 -1.57 -7.96
C LYS A 54 -12.79 -2.13 -8.91
N VAL A 55 -11.51 -2.01 -8.56
CA VAL A 55 -10.37 -2.50 -9.36
C VAL A 55 -10.39 -4.02 -9.45
N THR A 56 -10.55 -4.73 -8.34
CA THR A 56 -10.62 -6.21 -8.35
C THR A 56 -11.83 -6.74 -9.10
N ASN A 57 -13.00 -6.09 -8.96
CA ASN A 57 -14.18 -6.46 -9.73
C ASN A 57 -13.97 -6.26 -11.25
N LEU A 58 -13.41 -5.11 -11.65
CA LEU A 58 -13.09 -4.82 -13.05
C LEU A 58 -12.13 -5.87 -13.65
N LEU A 59 -11.04 -6.17 -12.93
CA LEU A 59 -10.08 -7.18 -13.35
C LEU A 59 -10.70 -8.58 -13.43
N SER A 60 -11.51 -8.96 -12.45
CA SER A 60 -12.21 -10.25 -12.45
C SER A 60 -13.15 -10.38 -13.65
N ASN A 61 -13.92 -9.34 -13.96
CA ASN A 61 -14.80 -9.35 -15.12
C ASN A 61 -14.01 -9.53 -16.41
N HIS A 62 -12.89 -8.81 -16.57
CA HIS A 62 -12.05 -8.91 -17.75
C HIS A 62 -11.38 -10.29 -17.88
N CYS A 63 -10.91 -10.88 -16.78
CA CYS A 63 -10.36 -12.23 -16.80
C CYS A 63 -11.43 -13.27 -17.18
N ASN A 64 -12.66 -13.10 -16.68
CA ASN A 64 -13.76 -14.01 -16.95
C ASN A 64 -14.24 -13.99 -18.41
N LEU A 65 -14.10 -12.87 -19.13
CA LEU A 65 -14.45 -12.79 -20.56
C LEU A 65 -13.61 -13.72 -21.45
N LEU A 66 -12.40 -14.04 -21.01
CA LEU A 66 -11.49 -14.94 -21.73
C LEU A 66 -11.70 -16.42 -21.39
N ILE A 67 -12.36 -16.69 -20.25
CA ILE A 67 -12.69 -18.06 -19.86
C ILE A 67 -13.74 -18.58 -20.85
N ASN A 68 -13.42 -19.69 -21.51
CA ASN A 68 -14.19 -20.34 -22.58
C ASN A 68 -14.09 -19.73 -23.99
N SER A 69 -13.41 -18.60 -24.17
CA SER A 69 -13.20 -18.00 -25.50
C SER A 69 -11.77 -18.18 -26.04
N ALA A 70 -10.85 -18.68 -25.23
CA ALA A 70 -9.45 -18.91 -25.60
C ALA A 70 -8.92 -20.25 -25.07
N GLU A 71 -7.83 -20.72 -25.66
CA GLU A 71 -7.09 -21.89 -25.19
C GLU A 71 -6.45 -21.65 -23.82
N LYS A 72 -6.28 -22.72 -23.04
CA LYS A 72 -5.75 -22.66 -21.67
C LYS A 72 -4.38 -21.98 -21.58
N SER A 73 -3.47 -22.29 -22.49
CA SER A 73 -2.13 -21.69 -22.57
C SER A 73 -2.21 -20.17 -22.73
N THR A 74 -3.08 -19.69 -23.62
CA THR A 74 -3.32 -18.26 -23.86
C THR A 74 -3.92 -17.58 -22.63
N ILE A 75 -4.87 -18.24 -21.95
CA ILE A 75 -5.46 -17.73 -20.70
C ILE A 75 -4.38 -17.61 -19.61
N ASP A 76 -3.51 -18.61 -19.46
CA ASP A 76 -2.46 -18.60 -18.44
C ASP A 76 -1.46 -17.45 -18.66
N VAL A 77 -0.97 -17.28 -19.89
CA VAL A 77 -0.06 -16.17 -20.25
C VAL A 77 -0.73 -14.82 -20.01
N PHE A 78 -2.01 -14.68 -20.42
CA PHE A 78 -2.76 -13.44 -20.20
C PHE A 78 -2.92 -13.13 -18.71
N GLN A 79 -3.33 -14.10 -17.90
CA GLN A 79 -3.51 -13.91 -16.45
C GLN A 79 -2.20 -13.60 -15.73
N GLN A 80 -1.10 -14.21 -16.17
CA GLN A 80 0.24 -13.88 -15.65
C GLN A 80 0.63 -12.44 -15.99
N GLU A 81 0.43 -12.01 -17.24
CA GLU A 81 0.73 -10.65 -17.68
C GLU A 81 -0.14 -9.61 -16.94
N VAL A 82 -1.44 -9.90 -16.80
CA VAL A 82 -2.37 -9.05 -16.04
C VAL A 82 -1.92 -8.91 -14.59
N SER A 83 -1.55 -10.01 -13.94
CA SER A 83 -1.10 -10.00 -12.55
C SER A 83 0.20 -9.21 -12.38
N THR A 84 1.14 -9.35 -13.32
CA THR A 84 2.43 -8.65 -13.29
C THR A 84 2.27 -7.14 -13.47
N ARG A 85 1.47 -6.71 -14.47
CA ARG A 85 1.16 -5.28 -14.65
C ARG A 85 0.37 -4.71 -13.48
N PHE A 86 -0.54 -5.50 -12.91
CA PHE A 86 -1.32 -5.07 -11.77
C PHE A 86 -0.45 -4.84 -10.53
N PHE A 87 0.52 -5.72 -10.26
CA PHE A 87 1.53 -5.53 -9.23
C PHE A 87 2.26 -4.18 -9.39
N ASN A 88 2.76 -3.87 -10.60
CA ASN A 88 3.44 -2.61 -10.86
C ASN A 88 2.55 -1.37 -10.63
N LEU A 89 1.27 -1.44 -11.00
CA LEU A 89 0.31 -0.37 -10.75
C LEU A 89 0.05 -0.18 -9.25
N ILE A 90 -0.01 -1.26 -8.47
CA ILE A 90 -0.15 -1.18 -7.01
C ILE A 90 1.09 -0.54 -6.39
N CYS A 91 2.30 -0.95 -6.79
CA CYS A 91 3.54 -0.34 -6.32
C CYS A 91 3.55 1.18 -6.60
N LYS A 92 3.19 1.58 -7.83
CA LYS A 92 3.09 3.00 -8.20
C LYS A 92 2.03 3.74 -7.37
N ASN A 93 0.90 3.10 -7.10
CA ASN A 93 -0.18 3.67 -6.30
C ASN A 93 0.28 3.94 -4.85
N ILE A 94 0.91 2.96 -4.20
CA ILE A 94 1.45 3.09 -2.85
C ILE A 94 2.52 4.20 -2.81
N LYS A 95 3.44 4.22 -3.79
CA LYS A 95 4.51 5.23 -3.87
C LYS A 95 4.01 6.66 -4.13
N ARG A 96 2.74 6.85 -4.53
CA ARG A 96 2.10 8.17 -4.68
C ARG A 96 1.35 8.61 -3.42
N SER A 97 0.83 7.65 -2.65
CA SER A 97 0.03 7.94 -1.46
C SER A 97 0.90 8.34 -0.27
N ILE A 98 0.36 9.18 0.63
CA ILE A 98 0.89 9.38 1.98
C ILE A 98 0.07 8.54 2.93
N ILE A 99 0.72 7.70 3.72
CA ILE A 99 0.04 6.66 4.50
C ILE A 99 0.33 6.86 5.99
N SER A 100 -0.72 7.03 6.79
CA SER A 100 -0.58 7.09 8.26
C SER A 100 -0.66 5.70 8.88
N THR A 101 -0.25 5.59 10.15
CA THR A 101 -0.34 4.34 10.92
C THR A 101 -1.78 3.85 11.04
N GLU A 102 -2.74 4.76 11.15
CA GLU A 102 -4.17 4.44 11.18
C GLU A 102 -4.68 3.95 9.81
N GLY A 103 -4.32 4.65 8.73
CA GLY A 103 -4.70 4.28 7.37
C GLY A 103 -3.99 3.03 6.83
N ALA A 104 -2.93 2.58 7.49
CA ALA A 104 -2.24 1.32 7.19
C ALA A 104 -3.19 0.12 7.24
N ILE A 105 -4.20 0.13 8.12
CA ILE A 105 -5.18 -0.96 8.24
C ILE A 105 -6.00 -1.12 6.95
N THR A 106 -6.41 0.00 6.34
CA THR A 106 -7.13 0.01 5.06
C THR A 106 -6.21 -0.44 3.93
N LEU A 107 -4.95 0.03 3.89
CA LEU A 107 -3.96 -0.43 2.92
C LEU A 107 -3.73 -1.95 3.00
N ILE A 108 -3.52 -2.49 4.21
CA ILE A 108 -3.35 -3.93 4.44
C ILE A 108 -4.58 -4.70 3.95
N SER A 109 -5.78 -4.16 4.19
CA SER A 109 -7.03 -4.76 3.72
C SER A 109 -7.11 -4.79 2.18
N ASP A 110 -6.69 -3.72 1.51
CA ASP A 110 -6.61 -3.64 0.05
C ASP A 110 -5.61 -4.66 -0.51
N LEU A 111 -4.41 -4.74 0.06
CA LEU A 111 -3.37 -5.68 -0.37
C LEU A 111 -3.81 -7.14 -0.17
N ASN A 112 -4.52 -7.42 0.92
CA ASN A 112 -5.13 -8.74 1.15
C ASN A 112 -6.20 -9.07 0.09
N MET A 113 -7.03 -8.10 -0.29
CA MET A 113 -8.01 -8.27 -1.37
C MET A 113 -7.34 -8.50 -2.72
N TYR A 114 -6.27 -7.77 -3.04
CA TYR A 114 -5.48 -7.96 -4.27
C TYR A 114 -4.81 -9.34 -4.31
N TYR A 115 -4.17 -9.76 -3.21
CA TYR A 115 -3.60 -11.09 -3.08
C TYR A 115 -4.67 -12.17 -3.29
N SER A 116 -5.84 -12.03 -2.65
CA SER A 116 -6.94 -12.99 -2.76
C SER A 116 -7.50 -13.08 -4.18
N PHE A 117 -7.52 -11.98 -4.92
CA PHE A 117 -7.88 -11.97 -6.34
C PHE A 117 -6.86 -12.75 -7.17
N VAL A 118 -5.56 -12.46 -7.04
CA VAL A 118 -4.51 -13.12 -7.83
C VAL A 118 -4.37 -14.60 -7.48
N ALA A 119 -4.57 -14.97 -6.22
CA ALA A 119 -4.62 -16.37 -5.78
C ALA A 119 -5.69 -17.19 -6.51
N LYS A 120 -6.82 -16.58 -6.88
CA LYS A 120 -7.88 -17.26 -7.66
C LYS A 120 -7.47 -17.55 -9.10
N LEU A 121 -6.58 -16.75 -9.68
CA LEU A 121 -6.04 -16.96 -11.03
C LEU A 121 -5.05 -18.14 -11.08
N LYS A 122 -4.61 -18.66 -9.92
CA LYS A 122 -3.70 -19.82 -9.77
C LYS A 122 -2.34 -19.67 -10.46
N GLN A 123 -1.89 -18.43 -10.70
CA GLN A 123 -0.59 -18.14 -11.31
C GLN A 123 0.53 -18.15 -10.26
N LYS A 124 1.18 -19.30 -10.08
CA LYS A 124 2.19 -19.53 -9.01
C LYS A 124 3.40 -18.60 -9.09
N SER A 125 3.81 -18.19 -10.30
CA SER A 125 4.97 -17.32 -10.51
C SER A 125 4.78 -15.93 -9.93
N VAL A 126 3.55 -15.42 -9.88
CA VAL A 126 3.27 -14.03 -9.48
C VAL A 126 2.86 -13.91 -8.01
N LEU A 127 2.40 -15.00 -7.38
CA LEU A 127 1.97 -14.95 -5.97
C LEU A 127 3.02 -14.41 -4.98
N PRO A 128 4.32 -14.76 -5.10
CA PRO A 128 5.34 -14.21 -4.21
C PRO A 128 5.37 -12.67 -4.21
N TYR A 129 5.15 -12.02 -5.36
CA TYR A 129 5.10 -10.56 -5.48
C TYR A 129 4.01 -9.94 -4.60
N PHE A 130 2.84 -10.57 -4.55
CA PHE A 130 1.73 -10.11 -3.72
C PHE A 130 1.92 -10.44 -2.23
N VAL A 131 2.69 -11.49 -1.90
CA VAL A 131 3.13 -11.74 -0.52
C VAL A 131 4.08 -10.64 -0.06
N ALA A 132 5.07 -10.28 -0.88
CA ALA A 132 5.99 -9.20 -0.56
C ALA A 132 5.26 -7.85 -0.40
N LEU A 133 4.27 -7.55 -1.25
CA LEU A 133 3.42 -6.36 -1.07
C LEU A 133 2.69 -6.35 0.27
N LYS A 134 2.14 -7.50 0.71
CA LYS A 134 1.50 -7.58 2.04
C LYS A 134 2.49 -7.27 3.16
N THR A 135 3.73 -7.75 3.03
CA THR A 135 4.81 -7.46 3.98
C THR A 135 5.15 -5.96 3.98
N ILE A 136 5.21 -5.30 2.82
CA ILE A 136 5.35 -3.84 2.71
C ILE A 136 4.21 -3.14 3.47
N GLY A 137 2.97 -3.60 3.31
CA GLY A 137 1.82 -3.09 4.06
C GLY A 137 2.00 -3.12 5.58
N GLN A 138 2.65 -4.17 6.11
CA GLN A 138 2.92 -4.28 7.55
C GLN A 138 3.89 -3.21 8.07
N ILE A 139 4.81 -2.72 7.25
CA ILE A 139 5.78 -1.68 7.67
C ILE A 139 5.04 -0.41 8.13
N TYR A 140 3.93 -0.06 7.48
CA TYR A 140 3.15 1.13 7.82
C TYR A 140 2.41 1.01 9.16
N LEU A 141 2.24 -0.20 9.69
CA LEU A 141 1.60 -0.44 10.98
C LEU A 141 2.56 -0.26 12.17
N ILE A 142 3.87 -0.27 11.92
CA ILE A 142 4.88 -0.12 12.98
C ILE A 142 4.81 1.30 13.56
N SER A 143 4.81 1.39 14.90
CA SER A 143 4.79 2.66 15.64
C SER A 143 6.00 3.52 15.31
N SER A 144 5.85 4.84 15.40
CA SER A 144 6.94 5.80 15.20
C SER A 144 8.06 5.63 16.23
N ASP A 145 7.73 5.10 17.41
CA ASP A 145 8.69 4.92 18.51
C ASP A 145 9.69 3.79 18.22
N ASP A 146 9.31 2.85 17.36
CA ASP A 146 10.13 1.70 16.94
C ASP A 146 10.79 1.93 15.57
N ALA A 147 11.21 3.16 15.28
CA ALA A 147 11.86 3.54 14.02
C ALA A 147 13.09 2.65 13.67
N LYS A 148 13.80 2.14 14.68
CA LYS A 148 14.91 1.20 14.47
C LYS A 148 14.46 -0.14 13.88
N ALA A 149 13.27 -0.62 14.23
CA ALA A 149 12.71 -1.85 13.66
C ALA A 149 12.40 -1.66 12.17
N ILE A 150 11.90 -0.48 11.79
CA ILE A 150 11.69 -0.09 10.39
C ILE A 150 13.03 -0.15 9.64
N GLY A 151 14.09 0.48 10.15
CA GLY A 151 15.42 0.46 9.51
C GLY A 151 16.00 -0.95 9.33
N LYS A 152 15.78 -1.85 10.30
CA LYS A 152 16.17 -3.26 10.18
C LYS A 152 15.40 -3.98 9.07
N LEU A 153 14.09 -3.76 8.98
CA LEU A 153 13.27 -4.33 7.91
C LEU A 153 13.67 -3.83 6.53
N VAL A 154 14.02 -2.54 6.39
CA VAL A 154 14.53 -2.02 5.11
C VAL A 154 15.83 -2.71 4.70
N SER A 155 16.68 -3.06 5.67
CA SER A 155 17.98 -3.69 5.41
C SER A 155 17.88 -5.21 5.20
N ASP A 156 16.76 -5.84 5.56
CA ASP A 156 16.55 -7.28 5.45
C ASP A 156 15.77 -7.66 4.19
N LEU A 157 16.51 -7.96 3.12
CA LEU A 157 15.94 -8.38 1.83
C LEU A 157 15.28 -9.76 1.87
N THR A 158 15.62 -10.60 2.88
CA THR A 158 15.10 -11.97 2.97
C THR A 158 13.60 -11.97 3.31
N VAL A 159 13.16 -10.97 4.07
CA VAL A 159 11.76 -10.75 4.48
C VAL A 159 10.84 -10.51 3.29
N PHE A 160 11.38 -9.99 2.17
CA PHE A 160 10.64 -9.73 0.93
C PHE A 160 10.91 -10.76 -0.16
N ASN A 161 11.48 -11.93 0.20
CA ASN A 161 11.87 -12.98 -0.74
C ASN A 161 12.83 -12.50 -1.86
N GLY A 162 13.57 -11.40 -1.63
CA GLY A 162 14.41 -10.77 -2.65
C GLY A 162 13.65 -10.13 -3.82
N ILE A 163 12.34 -9.90 -3.69
CA ILE A 163 11.51 -9.29 -4.75
C ILE A 163 11.77 -7.80 -4.89
N PHE A 164 12.00 -7.12 -3.78
CA PHE A 164 12.31 -5.69 -3.75
C PHE A 164 13.77 -5.47 -3.38
N THR A 165 14.39 -4.47 -4.00
CA THR A 165 15.71 -3.99 -3.56
C THR A 165 15.58 -3.11 -2.31
N GLN A 166 16.70 -2.86 -1.64
CA GLN A 166 16.74 -1.99 -0.46
C GLN A 166 16.23 -0.58 -0.78
N GLU A 167 16.58 -0.06 -1.97
CA GLU A 167 16.17 1.25 -2.46
C GLU A 167 14.65 1.30 -2.69
N GLU A 168 14.07 0.26 -3.28
CA GLU A 168 12.63 0.20 -3.51
C GLU A 168 11.85 0.15 -2.19
N ILE A 169 12.35 -0.62 -1.20
CA ILE A 169 11.74 -0.68 0.14
C ILE A 169 11.84 0.70 0.80
N TYR A 170 13.00 1.34 0.72
CA TYR A 170 13.21 2.68 1.26
C TYR A 170 12.24 3.70 0.63
N GLU A 171 12.01 3.66 -0.69
CA GLU A 171 11.00 4.51 -1.36
C GLU A 171 9.58 4.31 -0.82
N PHE A 172 9.20 3.06 -0.46
CA PHE A 172 7.92 2.82 0.21
C PHE A 172 7.91 3.45 1.60
N VAL A 173 8.95 3.25 2.42
CA VAL A 173 8.99 3.82 3.78
C VAL A 173 8.91 5.35 3.78
N GLN A 174 9.49 6.00 2.77
CA GLN A 174 9.38 7.47 2.59
C GLN A 174 7.94 7.98 2.41
N ARG A 175 6.97 7.12 2.12
CA ARG A 175 5.56 7.49 1.98
C ARG A 175 4.78 7.48 3.29
N ARG A 176 5.41 7.15 4.40
CA ARG A 176 4.80 7.28 5.72
C ARG A 176 4.50 8.74 6.06
N ALA A 177 3.34 9.00 6.65
CA ALA A 177 2.93 10.34 7.08
C ALA A 177 3.90 10.95 8.12
N ASP A 178 4.50 10.11 8.98
CA ASP A 178 5.45 10.48 10.01
C ASP A 178 6.91 10.41 9.56
N TRP A 179 7.19 10.23 8.26
CA TRP A 179 8.53 10.00 7.72
C TRP A 179 9.57 11.05 8.19
N LEU A 180 9.22 12.33 8.16
CA LEU A 180 10.14 13.41 8.56
C LEU A 180 10.61 13.28 10.02
N LYS A 181 9.80 12.70 10.91
CA LYS A 181 10.14 12.47 12.32
C LYS A 181 11.10 11.29 12.48
N ILE A 182 10.80 10.17 11.81
CA ILE A 182 11.52 8.90 11.99
C ILE A 182 12.75 8.75 11.08
N ARG A 183 12.88 9.59 10.03
CA ARG A 183 13.92 9.50 8.99
C ARG A 183 15.32 9.31 9.57
N LYS A 184 15.70 10.10 10.56
CA LYS A 184 17.05 10.07 11.15
C LYS A 184 17.37 8.72 11.78
N ASP A 185 16.43 8.16 12.53
CA ASP A 185 16.62 6.88 13.22
C ASP A 185 16.64 5.71 12.25
N VAL A 186 15.82 5.78 11.19
CA VAL A 186 15.79 4.78 10.11
C VAL A 186 17.10 4.81 9.31
N GLU A 187 17.52 5.98 8.83
CA GLU A 187 18.74 6.16 8.03
C GLU A 187 20.00 5.78 8.82
N LYS A 188 20.02 6.05 10.13
CA LYS A 188 21.12 5.62 11.00
C LYS A 188 21.29 4.10 11.04
N VAL A 189 20.19 3.35 10.99
CA VAL A 189 20.24 1.87 10.95
C VAL A 189 20.64 1.37 9.57
N ILE A 190 20.16 2.02 8.50
CA ILE A 190 20.43 1.61 7.10
C ILE A 190 21.88 1.88 6.71
N TYR A 191 22.40 3.09 7.00
CA TYR A 191 23.70 3.54 6.50
C TYR A 191 24.79 3.58 7.58
N GLY A 192 24.43 3.42 8.86
CA GLY A 192 25.38 3.48 9.97
C GLY A 192 25.85 4.89 10.34
N PHE A 193 25.41 5.95 9.65
CA PHE A 193 25.83 7.32 9.95
C PHE A 193 24.99 7.95 11.08
N GLY A 194 25.62 8.21 12.23
CA GLY A 194 25.11 9.17 13.20
C GLY A 194 25.61 10.58 12.86
N VAL A 195 24.82 11.62 13.14
CA VAL A 195 25.27 13.02 13.04
C VAL A 195 26.49 13.29 13.95
N SER A 196 26.77 12.40 14.91
CA SER A 196 27.98 12.36 15.73
C SER A 196 29.27 11.94 14.99
N ASP A 197 29.19 11.41 13.77
CA ASP A 197 30.35 10.91 13.02
C ASP A 197 30.90 11.93 12.00
N CYS A 198 30.29 13.11 11.91
CA CYS A 198 30.76 14.22 11.08
C CYS A 198 31.15 15.41 11.95
N VAL A 199 32.29 15.27 12.64
CA VAL A 199 33.01 16.43 13.19
C VAL A 199 33.86 16.98 12.05
N LEU A 200 33.43 18.09 11.44
CA LEU A 200 34.33 18.90 10.61
C LEU A 200 35.38 19.48 11.56
N MET A 201 36.57 18.89 11.53
CA MET A 201 37.76 19.40 12.21
C MET A 201 38.50 20.40 11.32
#